data_AF-A0A9P7FN81-F1
#
_entry.id   AF-A0A9P7FN81-F1
#
_cell.length_a   1.000
_cell.length_b   1.000
_cell.length_c   1.000
_cell.angle_alpha   90.00
_cell.angle_beta   90.00
_cell.angle_gamma   90.00
#
_symmetry.space_group_name_H-M   'P 1'
#
loop_
_entity.id
_entity.type
_entity.pdbx_description
1 polymer ?
#
loop_
_entity_poly.entity_id
_entity_poly.type
_entity_poly.pdbx_seq_one_letter_code
_entity_poly.pdbx_strand_id
1 'polypeptide(L)'
;MLTQDSFPLIWALGEPLVVEGLLNNFRVQWTPEYFVANHGAQACVIVDYEMEMKRRTTVGEFFREFGRYEGRTESYKLKHWPSMDFKKAFPELYKDFRNAVPSYVRRDGVLNIASHFPTDTVAPDLGKSLVLGPCSPHYPRRGPLIHLHRATNVQRDGSRDITAAHGHD
;
A
#
# COMPACT_ATOMS: atom_id res chain seq x y z
N MET A 1 -21.13 -5.47 5.00
CA MET A 1 -19.74 -5.76 5.41
C MET A 1 -19.20 -6.81 4.46
N LEU A 2 -18.01 -6.61 3.87
CA LEU A 2 -17.42 -7.56 2.93
C LEU A 2 -17.04 -8.84 3.71
N THR A 3 -17.71 -9.95 3.45
CA THR A 3 -17.46 -11.23 4.13
C THR A 3 -16.60 -12.15 3.28
N GLN A 4 -16.18 -13.27 3.88
CA GLN A 4 -15.42 -14.29 3.19
C GLN A 4 -16.21 -14.90 2.00
N ASP A 5 -17.53 -14.95 2.13
CA ASP A 5 -18.43 -15.51 1.11
C ASP A 5 -18.83 -14.47 0.04
N SER A 6 -18.99 -13.20 0.44
CA SER A 6 -19.38 -12.15 -0.50
C SER A 6 -18.21 -11.64 -1.33
N PHE A 7 -16.99 -11.70 -0.80
CA PHE A 7 -15.80 -11.14 -1.47
C PHE A 7 -15.54 -11.75 -2.85
N PRO A 8 -15.51 -13.09 -3.04
CA PRO A 8 -15.24 -13.67 -4.36
C PRO A 8 -16.28 -13.27 -5.42
N LEU A 9 -17.56 -13.21 -5.04
CA LEU A 9 -18.65 -12.82 -5.94
C LEU A 9 -18.51 -11.37 -6.41
N ILE A 10 -18.19 -10.47 -5.49
CA ILE A 10 -18.00 -9.06 -5.80
C ILE A 10 -16.70 -8.85 -6.60
N TRP A 11 -15.61 -9.53 -6.22
CA TRP A 11 -14.32 -9.43 -6.90
C TRP A 11 -14.38 -9.95 -8.35
N ALA A 12 -15.23 -10.95 -8.62
CA ALA A 12 -15.45 -11.48 -9.96
C ALA A 12 -16.05 -10.47 -10.95
N LEU A 13 -16.67 -9.39 -10.45
CA LEU A 13 -17.20 -8.31 -11.30
C LEU A 13 -16.08 -7.49 -11.96
N GLY A 14 -14.85 -7.55 -11.43
CA GLY A 14 -13.71 -6.79 -11.96
C GLY A 14 -13.73 -5.29 -11.60
N GLU A 15 -14.65 -4.87 -10.73
CA GLU A 15 -14.78 -3.49 -10.29
C GLU A 15 -13.89 -3.18 -9.07
N PRO A 16 -13.32 -1.97 -8.96
CA PRO A 16 -12.55 -1.56 -7.78
C PRO A 16 -13.39 -1.57 -6.50
N LEU A 17 -12.80 -2.02 -5.39
CA LEU A 17 -13.44 -2.06 -4.07
C LEU A 17 -12.78 -1.09 -3.10
N VAL A 18 -13.61 -0.34 -2.36
CA VAL A 18 -13.19 0.51 -1.26
C VAL A 18 -13.62 -0.13 0.06
N VAL A 19 -12.67 -0.29 0.98
CA VAL A 19 -12.92 -0.82 2.33
C VAL A 19 -12.75 0.32 3.32
N GLU A 20 -13.85 0.71 3.95
CA GLU A 20 -13.89 1.83 4.90
C GLU A 20 -13.80 1.33 6.35
N GLY A 21 -13.54 2.26 7.28
CA GLY A 21 -13.57 1.98 8.73
C GLY A 21 -12.41 1.14 9.27
N LEU A 22 -11.37 0.85 8.46
CA LEU A 22 -10.22 0.06 8.90
C LEU A 22 -9.42 0.71 10.03
N LEU A 23 -9.48 2.04 10.19
CA LEU A 23 -8.78 2.76 11.25
C LEU A 23 -9.08 2.21 12.64
N ASN A 24 -10.31 1.74 12.88
CA ASN A 24 -10.72 1.17 14.17
C ASN A 24 -10.03 -0.17 14.50
N ASN A 25 -9.39 -0.80 13.52
CA ASN A 25 -8.70 -2.09 13.70
C ASN A 25 -7.20 -1.91 14.06
N PHE A 26 -6.66 -0.69 13.91
CA PHE A 26 -5.27 -0.40 14.24
C PHE A 26 -5.13 -0.11 15.74
N ARG A 27 -4.09 -0.67 16.35
CA ARG A 27 -3.74 -0.41 17.76
C ARG A 27 -2.76 0.74 17.90
N VAL A 28 -1.91 0.93 16.88
CA VAL A 28 -1.01 2.08 16.81
C VAL A 28 -1.77 3.26 16.21
N GLN A 29 -1.50 4.46 16.70
CA GLN A 29 -2.05 5.67 16.12
C GLN A 29 -1.21 6.03 14.89
N TRP A 30 -1.69 5.69 13.69
CA TRP A 30 -1.02 6.02 12.42
C TRP A 30 -1.18 7.50 12.05
N THR A 31 -0.77 8.39 12.95
CA THR A 31 -0.90 9.84 12.83
C THR A 31 0.46 10.50 12.60
N PRO A 32 0.50 11.70 11.99
CA PRO A 32 1.74 12.48 11.88
C PRO A 32 2.46 12.63 13.22
N GLU A 33 1.72 12.89 14.31
CA GLU A 33 2.26 13.11 15.65
C GLU A 33 3.01 11.87 16.15
N TYR A 34 2.46 10.68 15.92
CA TYR A 34 3.13 9.42 16.26
C TYR A 34 4.46 9.28 15.52
N PHE A 35 4.49 9.56 14.21
CA PHE A 35 5.72 9.46 13.41
C PHE A 35 6.75 10.52 13.81
N VAL A 36 6.32 11.74 14.14
CA VAL A 36 7.19 12.80 14.67
C VAL A 36 7.79 12.36 16.00
N ALA A 37 6.99 11.83 16.93
CA ALA A 37 7.45 11.45 18.26
C ALA A 37 8.41 10.25 18.25
N ASN A 38 8.11 9.21 17.47
CA ASN A 38 8.85 7.94 17.51
C ASN A 38 9.98 7.85 16.47
N HIS A 39 9.88 8.59 15.37
CA HIS A 39 10.81 8.47 14.24
C HIS A 39 11.32 9.82 13.74
N GLY A 40 10.97 10.93 14.39
CA GLY A 40 11.19 12.28 13.86
C GLY A 40 12.64 12.63 13.55
N ALA A 41 13.61 12.06 14.28
CA ALA A 41 15.04 12.32 14.07
C ALA A 41 15.64 11.54 12.88
N GLN A 42 14.92 10.58 12.29
CA GLN A 42 15.43 9.79 11.19
C GLN A 42 15.54 10.63 9.92
N ALA A 43 16.70 10.55 9.26
CA ALA A 43 16.90 11.20 7.98
C ALA A 43 16.06 10.50 6.89
N CYS A 44 15.50 11.28 5.97
CA CYS A 44 14.75 10.78 4.83
C CYS A 44 14.94 11.66 3.59
N VAL A 45 14.44 11.15 2.46
CA VAL A 45 14.42 11.88 1.19
C VAL A 45 12.97 12.06 0.78
N ILE A 46 12.60 13.32 0.55
CA ILE A 46 11.31 13.69 0.00
C ILE A 46 11.49 14.11 -1.46
N VAL A 47 10.45 13.91 -2.27
CA VAL A 47 10.48 14.20 -3.71
C VAL A 47 9.30 15.09 -4.06
N ASP A 48 9.56 16.22 -4.73
CA ASP A 48 8.50 17.07 -5.28
C ASP A 48 7.79 16.36 -6.46
N TYR A 49 6.46 16.44 -6.52
CA TYR A 49 5.66 15.79 -7.57
C TYR A 49 5.87 16.42 -8.96
N GLU A 50 6.04 17.73 -9.03
CA GLU A 50 6.09 18.49 -10.28
C GLU A 50 7.51 18.55 -10.84
N MET A 51 8.50 18.79 -9.98
CA MET A 51 9.87 19.00 -10.42
C MET A 51 10.76 17.75 -10.30
N GLU A 52 10.24 16.65 -9.73
CA GLU A 52 10.98 15.44 -9.34
C GLU A 52 12.23 15.73 -8.48
N MET A 53 12.30 16.93 -7.88
CA MET A 53 13.43 17.36 -7.09
C MET A 53 13.48 16.61 -5.77
N LYS A 54 14.66 16.07 -5.45
CA LYS A 54 14.91 15.34 -4.20
C LYS A 54 15.45 16.31 -3.15
N ARG A 55 14.81 16.33 -1.99
CA ARG A 55 15.27 17.08 -0.82
C ARG A 55 15.57 16.12 0.33
N ARG A 56 16.72 16.31 0.99
CA ARG A 56 17.05 15.64 2.24
C ARG A 56 16.43 16.42 3.41
N THR A 57 15.81 15.71 4.33
CA THR A 57 15.13 16.27 5.51
C THR A 57 15.06 15.18 6.59
N THR A 58 14.35 15.44 7.68
CA THR A 58 14.00 14.44 8.67
C THR A 58 12.53 14.04 8.56
N VAL A 59 12.20 12.84 9.05
CA VAL A 59 10.81 12.36 9.16
C VAL A 59 9.96 13.37 9.94
N GLY A 60 10.52 13.95 11.00
CA GLY A 60 9.82 14.90 11.85
C GLY A 60 9.47 16.20 11.13
N GLU A 61 10.42 16.75 10.37
CA GLU A 61 10.17 17.91 9.51
C GLU A 61 9.09 17.61 8.47
N PHE A 62 9.16 16.45 7.80
CA PHE A 62 8.16 16.07 6.80
C PHE A 62 6.74 15.94 7.40
N PHE A 63 6.58 15.23 8.52
CA PHE A 63 5.26 14.99 9.09
C PHE A 63 4.65 16.21 9.80
N ARG A 64 5.46 17.17 10.29
CA ARG A 64 4.94 18.43 10.84
C ARG A 64 4.23 19.31 9.81
N GLU A 65 4.48 19.10 8.53
CA GLU A 65 3.81 19.80 7.43
C GLU A 65 2.43 19.21 7.10
N PHE A 66 2.01 18.12 7.75
CA PHE A 66 0.65 17.61 7.62
C PHE A 66 -0.31 18.52 8.38
N GLY A 67 -1.48 18.83 7.78
CA GLY A 67 -2.44 19.77 8.35
C GLY A 67 -2.12 21.25 8.12
N ARG A 68 -0.93 21.59 7.62
CA ARG A 68 -0.50 22.97 7.30
C ARG A 68 -0.47 23.17 5.78
N TYR A 69 -1.60 23.57 5.22
CA TYR A 69 -1.78 23.68 3.76
C TYR A 69 -1.80 25.12 3.24
N GLU A 70 -2.02 26.09 4.12
CA GLU A 70 -2.11 27.50 3.73
C GLU A 70 -0.78 28.00 3.17
N GLY A 71 -0.82 28.65 2.00
CA GLY A 71 0.35 29.22 1.33
C GLY A 71 1.32 28.21 0.72
N ARG A 72 0.98 26.91 0.71
CA ARG A 72 1.84 25.87 0.16
C ARG A 72 1.79 25.85 -1.37
N THR A 73 2.94 25.97 -2.01
CA THR A 73 3.09 25.86 -3.47
C THR A 73 3.63 24.49 -3.91
N GLU A 74 4.22 23.72 -3.00
CA GLU A 74 4.96 22.49 -3.32
C GLU A 74 4.30 21.24 -2.72
N SER A 75 4.39 20.11 -3.44
CA SER A 75 3.81 18.83 -3.02
C SER A 75 4.88 17.76 -2.94
N TYR A 76 5.22 17.33 -1.72
CA TYR A 76 6.30 16.38 -1.48
C TYR A 76 5.80 14.99 -1.12
N LYS A 77 6.38 13.94 -1.68
CA LYS A 77 6.19 12.54 -1.24
C LYS A 77 7.41 12.04 -0.49
N LEU A 78 7.20 11.29 0.60
CA LEU A 78 8.26 10.57 1.28
C LEU A 78 8.65 9.34 0.46
N LYS A 79 9.91 9.24 0.01
CA LYS A 79 10.37 8.12 -0.82
C LYS A 79 11.46 7.33 -0.10
N HIS A 80 11.42 6.01 -0.23
CA HIS A 80 12.44 5.09 0.29
C HIS A 80 12.69 5.21 1.80
N TRP A 81 11.66 5.59 2.57
CA TRP A 81 11.68 5.53 4.02
C TRP A 81 10.69 4.44 4.47
N PRO A 82 11.11 3.49 5.33
CA PRO A 82 12.48 3.29 5.80
C PRO A 82 13.41 2.82 4.67
N SER A 83 14.72 3.05 4.81
CA SER A 83 15.71 2.61 3.81
C SER A 83 15.89 1.09 3.76
N MET A 84 15.57 0.41 4.86
CA MET A 84 15.58 -1.04 4.99
C MET A 84 14.15 -1.62 4.90
N ASP A 85 14.02 -2.94 4.81
CA ASP A 85 12.69 -3.58 4.74
C ASP A 85 11.80 -3.17 5.92
N PHE A 86 10.56 -2.75 5.62
CA PHE A 86 9.60 -2.21 6.58
C PHE A 86 9.35 -3.15 7.77
N LYS A 87 9.29 -4.48 7.56
CA LYS A 87 9.09 -5.45 8.64
C LYS A 87 10.28 -5.49 9.59
N LYS A 88 11.49 -5.26 9.06
CA LYS A 88 12.72 -5.19 9.87
C LYS A 88 12.87 -3.83 10.56
N ALA A 89 12.53 -2.74 9.88
CA ALA A 89 12.65 -1.38 10.42
C ALA A 89 11.61 -1.11 11.52
N PHE A 90 10.36 -1.53 11.28
CA PHE A 90 9.21 -1.20 12.11
C PHE A 90 8.36 -2.45 12.37
N PRO A 91 8.87 -3.42 13.15
CA PRO A 91 8.19 -4.70 13.36
C PRO A 91 6.81 -4.53 14.01
N GLU A 92 6.65 -3.55 14.91
CA GLU A 92 5.37 -3.25 15.57
C GLU A 92 4.34 -2.68 14.59
N LEU A 93 4.72 -1.65 13.82
CA LEU A 93 3.86 -1.07 12.78
C LEU A 93 3.51 -2.12 11.71
N TYR A 94 4.47 -2.96 11.30
CA TYR A 94 4.20 -4.04 10.35
C TYR A 94 3.17 -5.04 10.91
N LYS A 95 3.31 -5.44 12.17
CA LYS A 95 2.38 -6.36 12.83
C LYS A 95 0.99 -5.74 12.98
N ASP A 96 0.92 -4.48 13.39
CA ASP A 96 -0.34 -3.73 13.54
C ASP A 96 -1.06 -3.62 12.19
N PHE A 97 -0.35 -3.19 11.15
CA PHE A 97 -0.88 -3.11 9.79
C PHE A 97 -1.38 -4.47 9.30
N ARG A 98 -0.57 -5.53 9.43
CA ARG A 98 -0.95 -6.88 9.02
C ARG A 98 -2.23 -7.36 9.72
N ASN A 99 -2.44 -6.99 10.97
CA ASN A 99 -3.60 -7.42 11.75
C ASN A 99 -4.85 -6.61 11.42
N ALA A 100 -4.71 -5.33 11.07
CA ALA A 100 -5.82 -4.44 10.77
C ALA A 100 -6.45 -4.69 9.39
N VAL A 101 -5.66 -5.17 8.42
CA VAL A 101 -6.13 -5.40 7.05
C VAL A 101 -6.81 -6.76 6.84
N PRO A 102 -7.82 -6.85 5.95
CA PRO A 102 -8.50 -8.10 5.63
C PRO A 102 -7.62 -9.17 4.99
N SER A 103 -8.03 -10.44 5.09
CA SER A 103 -7.28 -11.60 4.61
C SER A 103 -6.97 -11.57 3.11
N TYR A 104 -7.86 -11.08 2.27
CA TYR A 104 -7.62 -10.96 0.82
C TYR A 104 -6.48 -9.97 0.47
N VAL A 105 -6.08 -9.09 1.39
CA VAL A 105 -4.95 -8.15 1.24
C VAL A 105 -3.70 -8.63 1.98
N ARG A 106 -3.70 -9.79 2.64
CA ARG A 106 -2.55 -10.30 3.40
C ARG A 106 -1.76 -11.33 2.61
N ARG A 107 -0.43 -11.33 2.76
CA ARG A 107 0.42 -12.37 2.12
C ARG A 107 0.09 -13.78 2.60
N ASP A 108 -0.35 -13.91 3.83
CA ASP A 108 -0.73 -15.17 4.49
C ASP A 108 -2.25 -15.34 4.60
N GLY A 109 -3.03 -14.51 3.90
CA GLY A 109 -4.47 -14.54 4.05
C GLY A 109 -5.12 -15.56 3.14
N VAL A 110 -6.03 -16.36 3.70
CA VAL A 110 -6.71 -17.47 3.01
C VAL A 110 -7.40 -17.09 1.69
N LEU A 111 -7.84 -15.84 1.55
CA LEU A 111 -8.50 -15.32 0.35
C LEU A 111 -7.56 -14.66 -0.66
N ASN A 112 -6.26 -14.58 -0.36
CA ASN A 112 -5.28 -14.05 -1.28
C ASN A 112 -4.73 -15.19 -2.13
N ILE A 113 -5.05 -15.24 -3.42
CA ILE A 113 -4.59 -16.29 -4.34
C ILE A 113 -3.04 -16.40 -4.32
N ALA A 114 -2.33 -15.29 -4.19
CA ALA A 114 -0.87 -15.29 -4.12
C ALA A 114 -0.30 -15.93 -2.83
N SER A 115 -1.11 -16.18 -1.80
CA SER A 115 -0.68 -16.92 -0.60
C SER A 115 -0.60 -18.43 -0.80
N HIS A 116 -1.20 -18.95 -1.88
CA HIS A 116 -1.30 -20.38 -2.18
C HIS A 116 -0.35 -20.83 -3.29
N PHE A 117 0.50 -19.93 -3.80
CA PHE A 117 1.54 -20.30 -4.77
C PHE A 117 2.61 -21.16 -4.07
N PRO A 118 3.04 -22.27 -4.69
CA PRO A 118 4.14 -23.08 -4.17
C PRO A 118 5.41 -22.25 -3.98
N THR A 119 6.19 -22.56 -2.92
CA THR A 119 7.41 -21.83 -2.56
C THR A 119 8.47 -21.83 -3.67
N ASP A 120 8.43 -22.83 -4.56
CA ASP A 120 9.37 -23.01 -5.67
C ASP A 120 8.89 -22.37 -6.99
N THR A 121 7.79 -21.59 -6.95
CA THR A 121 7.27 -20.88 -8.11
C THR A 121 7.42 -19.37 -7.94
N VAL A 122 7.53 -18.64 -9.05
CA VAL A 122 7.50 -17.18 -9.03
C VAL A 122 6.06 -16.76 -8.72
N ALA A 123 5.78 -16.54 -7.43
CA ALA A 123 4.53 -15.90 -7.03
C ALA A 123 4.43 -14.53 -7.70
N PRO A 124 3.20 -14.06 -8.05
CA PRO A 124 3.00 -12.71 -8.56
C PRO A 124 3.65 -11.70 -7.61
N ASP A 125 4.40 -10.73 -8.13
CA ASP A 125 5.10 -9.77 -7.28
C ASP A 125 4.12 -9.03 -6.38
N LEU A 126 4.15 -9.37 -5.09
CA LEU A 126 3.41 -8.68 -4.04
C LEU A 126 4.30 -7.54 -3.51
N GLY A 127 4.62 -6.59 -4.37
CA GLY A 127 5.34 -5.37 -4.00
C GLY A 127 4.52 -4.59 -2.98
N LYS A 128 5.11 -4.36 -1.79
CA LYS A 128 4.57 -3.40 -0.81
C LYS A 128 5.29 -2.07 -1.03
N SER A 129 4.56 -1.03 -1.40
CA SER A 129 5.08 0.34 -1.41
C SER A 129 4.18 1.19 -0.52
N LEU A 130 4.72 1.62 0.62
CA LEU A 130 4.11 2.65 1.45
C LEU A 130 4.43 4.01 0.80
N VAL A 131 3.40 4.71 0.36
CA VAL A 131 3.51 6.08 -0.13
C VAL A 131 2.80 7.01 0.84
N LEU A 132 3.56 7.96 1.38
CA LEU A 132 3.06 8.99 2.29
C LEU A 132 3.21 10.35 1.63
N GLY A 133 2.12 11.10 1.54
CA GLY A 133 2.12 12.44 0.98
C GLY A 133 1.06 13.35 1.61
N PRO A 134 1.37 14.63 1.87
CA PRO A 134 0.37 15.63 2.18
C PRO A 134 -0.51 15.92 0.96
N CYS A 135 -1.67 16.54 1.21
CA CYS A 135 -2.58 16.99 0.17
C CYS A 135 -1.86 17.91 -0.84
N SER A 136 -2.06 17.68 -2.14
CA SER A 136 -1.54 18.56 -3.18
C SER A 136 -2.49 19.75 -3.40
N PRO A 137 -2.00 21.00 -3.48
CA PRO A 137 -2.84 22.16 -3.73
C PRO A 137 -3.58 22.08 -5.07
N HIS A 138 -3.04 21.35 -6.06
CA HIS A 138 -3.66 21.13 -7.37
C HIS A 138 -4.74 20.04 -7.37
N TYR A 139 -4.83 19.20 -6.33
CA TYR A 139 -5.84 18.15 -6.18
C TYR A 139 -6.47 18.15 -4.77
N PRO A 140 -7.23 19.22 -4.41
CA PRO A 140 -7.73 19.45 -3.05
C PRO A 140 -8.78 18.41 -2.59
N ARG A 141 -9.35 17.58 -3.49
CA ARG A 141 -10.33 16.54 -3.14
C ARG A 141 -9.72 15.26 -2.57
N ARG A 142 -8.38 15.14 -2.52
CA ARG A 142 -7.69 14.01 -1.90
C ARG A 142 -6.99 14.53 -0.66
N GLY A 143 -7.56 14.28 0.52
CA GLY A 143 -6.93 14.59 1.81
C GLY A 143 -5.54 13.95 1.97
N PRO A 144 -4.86 14.14 3.12
CA PRO A 144 -3.56 13.49 3.37
C PRO A 144 -3.64 11.99 3.07
N LEU A 145 -2.75 11.51 2.19
CA LEU A 145 -2.80 10.17 1.63
C LEU A 145 -1.71 9.31 2.26
N ILE A 146 -2.14 8.30 3.02
CA ILE A 146 -1.37 7.10 3.27
C ILE A 146 -1.83 6.06 2.24
N HIS A 147 -1.15 5.99 1.10
CA HIS A 147 -1.48 5.01 0.06
C HIS A 147 -0.52 3.83 0.20
N LEU A 148 -1.03 2.68 0.65
CA LEU A 148 -0.34 1.41 0.43
C LEU A 148 -0.80 0.86 -0.92
N HIS A 149 0.06 0.96 -1.94
CA HIS A 149 -0.23 0.30 -3.21
C HIS A 149 0.07 -1.19 -3.06
N ARG A 150 -0.91 -2.02 -3.41
CA ARG A 150 -0.75 -3.45 -3.67
C ARG A 150 -1.17 -3.72 -5.10
N ALA A 151 -0.20 -3.87 -5.99
CA ALA A 151 -0.46 -4.35 -7.34
C ALA A 151 -0.53 -5.88 -7.31
N THR A 152 -1.62 -6.46 -7.80
CA THR A 152 -1.64 -7.86 -8.22
C THR A 152 -1.74 -7.85 -9.74
N ASN A 153 -0.60 -7.98 -10.42
CA ASN A 153 -0.61 -8.23 -11.85
C ASN A 153 -0.99 -9.70 -12.07
N VAL A 154 -2.28 -9.96 -12.26
CA VAL A 154 -2.72 -11.19 -12.91
C VAL A 154 -2.89 -10.83 -14.38
N GLN A 155 -1.88 -11.14 -15.20
CA GLN A 155 -2.09 -11.15 -16.65
C GLN A 155 -3.07 -12.28 -16.95
N ARG A 156 -4.30 -11.93 -17.36
CA ARG A 156 -5.14 -12.86 -18.11
C ARG A 156 -4.44 -13.08 -19.44
N ASP A 157 -3.82 -14.23 -19.61
CA ASP A 157 -3.52 -14.73 -20.94
C ASP A 157 -4.86 -15.03 -21.61
N GLY A 158 -5.25 -14.13 -22.50
CA GLY A 158 -6.42 -14.27 -23.33
C GLY A 158 -6.03 -14.97 -24.62
N SER A 159 -6.06 -16.30 -24.63
CA SER A 159 -6.36 -17.02 -25.86
C SER A 159 -7.11 -18.32 -25.58
N ARG A 160 -8.25 -18.42 -26.25
CA ARG A 160 -9.05 -19.61 -26.54
C ARG A 160 -8.14 -20.67 -27.22
N ASP A 161 -8.34 -21.98 -27.17
CA ASP A 161 -9.56 -22.77 -27.31
C ASP A 161 -9.40 -24.17 -26.69
N ILE A 162 -10.54 -24.75 -26.34
CA ILE A 162 -10.72 -26.16 -26.01
C ILE A 162 -10.78 -26.93 -27.34
N THR A 163 -9.83 -27.83 -27.58
CA THR A 163 -10.06 -28.98 -28.48
C THR A 163 -9.35 -30.20 -27.94
N ALA A 164 -10.13 -31.18 -27.51
CA ALA A 164 -9.70 -32.56 -27.35
C ALA A 164 -9.62 -33.21 -28.74
N ALA A 165 -8.54 -33.95 -29.02
CA ALA A 165 -8.59 -35.23 -29.75
C ALA A 165 -7.20 -35.84 -29.96
N HIS A 166 -7.08 -37.07 -29.46
CA HIS A 166 -6.48 -38.26 -30.09
C HIS A 166 -5.01 -38.25 -30.51
N GLY A 167 -4.25 -39.17 -29.92
CA GLY A 167 -2.93 -39.57 -30.41
C GLY A 167 -2.98 -40.54 -31.59
N HIS A 168 -1.82 -40.73 -32.21
CA HIS A 168 -1.22 -42.03 -32.52
C HIS A 168 0.15 -41.76 -33.16
N ASP A 169 1.14 -42.52 -32.67
CA ASP A 169 2.46 -42.89 -33.21
C ASP A 169 3.45 -41.82 -33.68
#